data_AF-A0A7C6NTE7-F1
#
_entry.id   AF-A0A7C6NTE7-F1
#
_cell.length_a   1.000
_cell.length_b   1.000
_cell.length_c   1.000
_cell.angle_alpha   90.00
_cell.angle_beta   90.00
_cell.angle_gamma   90.00
#
_symmetry.space_group_name_H-M   'P 1'
#
loop_
_entity.id
_entity.type
_entity.pdbx_description
1 polymer ?
#
loop_
_entity_poly.entity_id
_entity_poly.type
_entity_poly.pdbx_seq_one_letter_code
_entity_poly.pdbx_strand_id
1 'polypeptide(L)'
;TAKLQPNRLQDLIDYAADFLVKESELGSDPGLCVVVLEKLKQPERLIAFGQRAKKEVFTKDDAYSLARELGIHLSEHGGTGQGVIGAVAGVGLRLTGNDGRIRGKIYQGHAGEILTVAQLRNHPKVDLVRQLEGGPVQDNETVRLGEKVKTVLLDHRCVLLLAPEDTTVSQAKWRTCIKEELRKF
;
A
#
# COMPACT_ATOMS: atom_id res chain seq x y z
N THR A 1 9.80 -0.62 3.28
CA THR A 1 10.15 0.31 4.38
C THR A 1 11.44 1.01 4.02
N ALA A 2 11.66 2.24 4.50
CA ALA A 2 12.92 2.96 4.28
C ALA A 2 13.88 2.66 5.43
N LYS A 3 15.18 2.53 5.14
CA LYS A 3 16.23 2.43 6.17
C LYS A 3 16.67 3.84 6.56
N LEU A 4 16.71 4.13 7.86
CA LEU A 4 17.11 5.43 8.39
C LEU A 4 18.13 5.23 9.51
N GLN A 5 19.16 6.07 9.56
CA GLN A 5 20.06 6.10 10.71
C GLN A 5 19.30 6.66 11.92
N PRO A 6 19.37 6.03 13.11
CA PRO A 6 18.53 6.42 14.26
C PRO A 6 18.64 7.89 14.68
N ASN A 7 19.83 8.49 14.53
CA ASN A 7 20.10 9.89 14.86
C ASN A 7 19.47 10.89 13.86
N ARG A 8 18.90 10.43 12.75
CA ARG A 8 18.24 11.26 11.73
C ARG A 8 16.70 11.19 11.81
N LEU A 9 16.16 10.46 12.79
CA LEU A 9 14.71 10.31 12.95
C LEU A 9 14.01 11.65 13.20
N GLN A 10 14.56 12.46 14.10
CA GLN A 10 13.98 13.76 14.42
C GLN A 10 14.03 14.69 13.21
N ASP A 11 15.18 14.78 12.52
CA ASP A 11 15.31 15.59 11.30
C ASP A 11 14.27 15.22 10.22
N LEU A 12 13.96 13.93 10.07
CA LEU A 12 12.94 13.47 9.13
C LEU A 12 11.53 13.89 9.55
N ILE A 13 11.23 13.77 10.84
CA ILE A 13 9.95 14.21 11.41
C ILE A 13 9.77 15.71 11.20
N ASP A 14 10.80 16.51 11.52
CA ASP A 14 10.78 17.96 11.39
C ASP A 14 10.64 18.37 9.91
N TYR A 15 11.39 17.74 9.02
CA TYR A 15 11.27 17.97 7.57
C TYR A 15 9.86 17.65 7.05
N ALA A 16 9.29 16.51 7.46
CA ALA A 16 7.95 16.11 7.03
C ALA A 16 6.86 17.04 7.60
N ALA A 17 7.00 17.44 8.86
CA ALA A 17 6.14 18.41 9.52
C ALA A 17 6.14 19.75 8.78
N ASP A 18 7.33 20.29 8.50
CA ASP A 18 7.50 21.54 7.75
C ASP A 18 6.90 21.46 6.35
N PHE A 19 7.10 20.34 5.66
CA PHE A 19 6.52 20.11 4.35
C PHE A 19 4.99 20.14 4.40
N LEU A 20 4.39 19.45 5.38
CA LEU A 20 2.92 19.45 5.54
C LEU A 20 2.39 20.86 5.80
N VAL A 21 3.06 21.66 6.62
CA VAL A 21 2.64 23.05 6.89
C VAL A 21 2.73 23.91 5.63
N LYS A 22 3.77 23.76 4.82
CA LYS A 22 4.03 24.61 3.64
C LYS A 22 3.14 24.27 2.45
N GLU A 23 2.89 22.98 2.22
CA GLU A 23 2.28 22.48 0.98
C GLU A 23 0.79 22.12 1.13
N SER A 24 0.24 22.19 2.34
CA SER A 24 -1.17 21.87 2.55
C SER A 24 -2.07 23.05 2.18
N GLU A 25 -3.15 22.74 1.48
CA GLU A 25 -4.19 23.70 1.13
C GLU A 25 -4.85 24.29 2.38
N LEU A 26 -5.25 25.57 2.30
CA LEU A 26 -5.92 26.28 3.37
C LEU A 26 -7.19 25.52 3.81
N GLY A 27 -7.33 25.30 5.12
CA GLY A 27 -8.46 24.55 5.69
C GLY A 27 -8.26 23.03 5.73
N SER A 28 -7.12 22.51 5.24
CA SER A 28 -6.75 21.11 5.46
C SER A 28 -6.37 20.86 6.92
N ASP A 29 -6.51 19.61 7.36
CA ASP A 29 -6.09 19.12 8.68
C ASP A 29 -4.94 18.08 8.58
N PRO A 30 -3.73 18.43 8.12
CA PRO A 30 -2.68 17.43 7.94
C PRO A 30 -2.22 16.86 9.30
N GLY A 31 -2.15 15.54 9.38
CA GLY A 31 -1.59 14.82 10.52
C GLY A 31 -0.36 14.02 10.10
N LEU A 32 0.65 13.98 10.98
CA LEU A 32 1.87 13.19 10.79
C LEU A 32 1.96 12.11 11.86
N CYS A 33 2.04 10.86 11.44
CA CYS A 33 2.28 9.71 12.31
C CYS A 33 3.54 8.98 11.86
N VAL A 34 4.50 8.77 12.77
CA VAL A 34 5.77 8.09 12.48
C VAL A 34 6.00 6.96 13.48
N VAL A 35 6.27 5.77 12.94
CA VAL A 35 6.45 4.55 13.73
C VAL A 35 7.78 3.90 13.37
N VAL A 36 8.61 3.67 14.38
CA VAL A 36 9.86 2.90 14.28
C VAL A 36 9.52 1.44 14.56
N LEU A 37 9.51 0.61 13.52
CA LEU A 37 9.03 -0.78 13.62
C LEU A 37 9.80 -1.60 14.66
N GLU A 38 11.10 -1.37 14.78
CA GLU A 38 11.96 -2.07 15.73
C GLU A 38 11.65 -1.73 17.19
N LYS A 39 10.99 -0.59 17.44
CA LYS A 39 10.59 -0.14 18.78
C LYS A 39 9.11 -0.34 19.07
N LEU A 40 8.31 -0.64 18.04
CA LEU A 40 6.87 -0.79 18.17
C LEU A 40 6.53 -2.07 18.94
N LYS A 41 5.99 -1.88 20.15
CA LYS A 41 5.37 -2.95 20.92
C LYS A 41 3.89 -3.03 20.51
N GLN A 42 3.33 -4.23 20.47
CA GLN A 42 1.90 -4.45 20.24
C GLN A 42 1.34 -3.85 18.91
N PRO A 43 1.94 -4.18 17.74
CA PRO A 43 1.49 -3.66 16.44
C PRO A 43 0.02 -3.95 16.12
N GLU A 44 -0.54 -5.02 16.70
CA GLU A 44 -1.95 -5.39 16.58
C GLU A 44 -2.90 -4.28 17.02
N ARG A 45 -2.48 -3.42 17.96
CA ARG A 45 -3.30 -2.30 18.43
C ARG A 45 -3.44 -1.21 17.37
N LEU A 46 -2.37 -0.90 16.63
CA LEU A 46 -2.44 0.01 15.48
C LEU A 46 -3.26 -0.59 14.34
N ILE A 47 -3.05 -1.88 14.04
CA ILE A 47 -3.82 -2.59 13.02
C ILE A 47 -5.32 -2.53 13.36
N ALA A 48 -5.69 -2.81 14.61
CA ALA A 48 -7.07 -2.76 15.06
C ALA A 48 -7.67 -1.35 14.94
N PHE A 49 -6.92 -0.31 15.35
CA PHE A 49 -7.35 1.08 15.18
C PHE A 49 -7.61 1.41 13.70
N GLY A 50 -6.67 1.09 12.82
CA GLY A 50 -6.80 1.34 11.38
C GLY A 50 -8.00 0.61 10.75
N GLN A 51 -8.21 -0.66 11.10
CA GLN A 51 -9.35 -1.44 10.59
C GLN A 51 -10.69 -0.89 11.09
N ARG A 52 -10.78 -0.48 12.36
CA ARG A 52 -11.98 0.12 12.94
C ARG A 52 -12.27 1.51 12.37
N ALA A 53 -11.24 2.33 12.15
CA ALA A 53 -11.39 3.68 11.59
C ALA A 53 -12.03 3.70 10.19
N LYS A 54 -12.07 2.57 9.46
CA LYS A 54 -12.82 2.43 8.20
C LYS A 54 -14.34 2.33 8.40
N LYS A 55 -14.81 2.03 9.62
CA LYS A 55 -16.19 1.66 9.94
C LYS A 55 -16.79 2.46 11.12
N GLU A 56 -15.95 3.09 11.92
CA GLU A 56 -16.30 3.77 13.17
C GLU A 56 -15.71 5.18 13.17
N VAL A 57 -16.36 6.09 13.91
CA VAL A 57 -15.87 7.47 14.12
C VAL A 57 -14.99 7.50 15.37
N PHE A 58 -13.76 7.97 15.22
CA PHE A 58 -12.81 8.19 16.31
C PHE A 58 -12.65 9.66 16.60
N THR A 59 -12.26 9.97 17.83
CA THR A 59 -11.87 11.32 18.25
C THR A 59 -10.36 11.52 18.11
N LYS A 60 -9.94 12.79 18.17
CA LYS A 60 -8.52 13.15 18.24
C LYS A 60 -7.85 12.59 19.49
N ASP A 61 -8.55 12.57 20.62
CA ASP A 61 -8.04 12.04 21.88
C ASP A 61 -7.81 10.53 21.83
N ASP A 62 -8.63 9.77 21.10
CA ASP A 62 -8.41 8.34 20.89
C ASP A 62 -7.07 8.10 20.17
N ALA A 63 -6.79 8.87 19.12
CA ALA A 63 -5.56 8.77 18.35
C ALA A 63 -4.33 9.12 19.20
N TYR A 64 -4.37 10.22 19.95
CA TYR A 64 -3.27 10.60 20.84
C TYR A 64 -3.07 9.66 22.02
N SER A 65 -4.15 9.12 22.58
CA SER A 65 -4.05 8.14 23.68
C SER A 65 -3.33 6.89 23.19
N LEU A 66 -3.73 6.35 22.04
CA LEU A 66 -3.03 5.22 21.42
C LEU A 66 -1.57 5.56 21.11
N ALA A 67 -1.30 6.76 20.58
CA ALA A 67 0.06 7.16 20.24
C ALA A 67 0.99 7.24 21.46
N ARG A 68 0.51 7.83 22.56
CA ARG A 68 1.23 7.89 23.84
C ARG A 68 1.51 6.51 24.42
N GLU A 69 0.50 5.65 24.43
CA GLU A 69 0.63 4.29 24.98
C GLU A 69 1.62 3.42 24.20
N LEU A 70 1.68 3.60 22.88
CA LEU A 70 2.61 2.86 22.01
C LEU A 70 3.97 3.54 21.86
N GLY A 71 4.13 4.76 22.38
CA GLY A 71 5.36 5.55 22.25
C GLY A 71 5.70 5.90 20.79
N ILE A 72 4.68 6.21 19.98
CA ILE A 72 4.84 6.60 18.57
C ILE A 72 4.65 8.11 18.38
N HIS A 73 5.28 8.67 17.35
CA HIS A 73 5.16 10.09 17.05
C HIS A 73 3.80 10.38 16.41
N LEU A 74 3.12 11.42 16.91
CA LEU A 74 1.89 11.94 16.34
C LEU A 74 1.86 13.46 16.49
N SER A 75 1.60 14.20 15.40
CA SER A 75 1.53 15.66 15.42
C SER A 75 0.54 16.23 14.40
N GLU A 76 0.01 17.41 14.72
CA GLU A 76 -0.92 18.21 13.90
C GLU A 76 -0.16 19.30 13.12
N HIS A 77 -0.55 19.52 11.87
CA HIS A 77 0.12 20.48 10.97
C HIS A 77 -0.84 21.38 10.19
N GLY A 78 -2.06 21.60 10.70
CA GLY A 78 -3.02 22.51 10.11
C GLY A 78 -4.45 22.32 10.61
N GLY A 79 -5.27 23.34 10.35
CA GLY A 79 -6.70 23.36 10.64
C GLY A 79 -7.06 23.09 12.11
N THR A 80 -8.08 22.27 12.32
CA THR A 80 -8.53 21.67 13.59
C THR A 80 -7.67 20.48 14.06
N GLY A 81 -6.80 19.97 13.17
CA GLY A 81 -5.87 18.90 13.44
C GLY A 81 -6.49 17.49 13.45
N GLN A 82 -7.69 17.32 12.88
CA GLN A 82 -8.37 16.02 12.86
C GLN A 82 -7.65 14.93 12.04
N GLY A 83 -6.78 15.29 11.08
CA GLY A 83 -6.09 14.31 10.24
C GLY A 83 -5.11 13.40 10.98
N VAL A 84 -4.80 13.66 12.25
CA VAL A 84 -4.05 12.71 13.09
C VAL A 84 -4.76 11.35 13.21
N ILE A 85 -6.10 11.33 13.18
CA ILE A 85 -6.89 10.10 13.16
C ILE A 85 -6.55 9.28 11.90
N GLY A 86 -6.59 9.95 10.75
CA GLY A 86 -6.24 9.36 9.46
C GLY A 86 -4.78 8.93 9.39
N ALA A 87 -3.86 9.69 9.98
CA ALA A 87 -2.44 9.38 10.02
C ALA A 87 -2.17 8.08 10.82
N VAL A 88 -2.73 7.94 12.02
CA VAL A 88 -2.62 6.72 12.83
C VAL A 88 -3.30 5.54 12.13
N ALA A 89 -4.51 5.74 11.62
CA ALA A 89 -5.23 4.71 10.87
C ALA A 89 -4.44 4.24 9.65
N GLY A 90 -3.85 5.17 8.89
CA GLY A 90 -3.02 4.87 7.72
C GLY A 90 -1.81 4.02 8.05
N VAL A 91 -1.13 4.28 9.17
CA VAL A 91 -0.05 3.41 9.65
C VAL A 91 -0.58 2.03 10.01
N GLY A 92 -1.65 1.95 10.80
CA GLY A 92 -2.28 0.68 11.18
C GLY A 92 -2.71 -0.17 9.99
N LEU A 93 -3.35 0.46 9.00
CA LEU A 93 -3.74 -0.18 7.74
C LEU A 93 -2.51 -0.62 6.94
N ARG A 94 -1.45 0.21 6.87
CA ARG A 94 -0.22 -0.19 6.16
C ARG A 94 0.45 -1.41 6.80
N LEU A 95 0.36 -1.56 8.12
CA LEU A 95 0.87 -2.72 8.84
C LEU A 95 0.11 -4.02 8.53
N THR A 96 -1.09 -3.97 7.94
CA THR A 96 -1.81 -5.18 7.51
C THR A 96 -1.17 -5.82 6.28
N GLY A 97 -0.40 -5.04 5.52
CA GLY A 97 0.17 -5.48 4.24
C GLY A 97 -0.85 -5.68 3.13
N ASN A 98 -2.11 -5.32 3.36
CA ASN A 98 -3.24 -5.60 2.47
C ASN A 98 -4.11 -4.36 2.20
N ASP A 99 -3.84 -3.23 2.86
CA ASP A 99 -4.56 -1.98 2.64
C ASP A 99 -3.70 -0.96 1.88
N GLY A 100 -4.23 -0.46 0.77
CA GLY A 100 -3.62 0.58 -0.06
C GLY A 100 -3.57 0.21 -1.54
N ARG A 101 -3.19 1.18 -2.38
CA ARG A 101 -3.07 0.98 -3.83
C ARG A 101 -1.68 1.31 -4.32
N ILE A 102 -1.10 0.44 -5.15
CA ILE A 102 0.13 0.74 -5.87
C ILE A 102 -0.19 1.71 -7.01
N ARG A 103 0.42 2.90 -6.96
CA ARG A 103 0.32 3.87 -8.05
C ARG A 103 1.31 3.53 -9.17
N GLY A 104 0.90 3.84 -10.40
CA GLY A 104 1.66 3.56 -11.62
C GLY A 104 1.10 2.40 -12.43
N LYS A 105 1.82 2.06 -13.50
CA LYS A 105 1.61 0.88 -14.37
C LYS A 105 2.98 0.32 -14.73
N ILE A 106 3.07 -0.98 -14.96
CA ILE A 106 4.26 -1.65 -15.49
C ILE A 106 4.00 -2.09 -16.93
N TYR A 107 5.05 -2.41 -17.69
CA TYR A 107 4.94 -2.82 -19.10
C TYR A 107 4.12 -1.86 -20.00
N GLN A 108 4.29 -0.55 -19.80
CA GLN A 108 3.59 0.44 -20.63
C GLN A 108 4.05 0.33 -22.09
N GLY A 109 3.09 0.27 -23.03
CA GLY A 109 3.38 0.13 -24.46
C GLY A 109 3.51 -1.31 -24.96
N HIS A 110 3.46 -2.31 -24.07
CA HIS A 110 3.62 -3.73 -24.40
C HIS A 110 2.29 -4.49 -24.42
N ALA A 111 1.18 -3.81 -24.72
CA ALA A 111 -0.14 -4.44 -24.73
C ALA A 111 -0.22 -5.51 -25.84
N GLY A 112 -0.76 -6.68 -25.50
CA GLY A 112 -0.87 -7.82 -26.41
C GLY A 112 0.36 -8.74 -26.43
N GLU A 113 1.50 -8.31 -25.88
CA GLU A 113 2.68 -9.18 -25.77
C GLU A 113 2.41 -10.38 -24.87
N ILE A 114 3.03 -11.52 -25.20
CA ILE A 114 2.95 -12.75 -24.42
C ILE A 114 4.28 -12.99 -23.75
N LEU A 115 4.27 -13.02 -22.42
CA LEU A 115 5.43 -13.31 -21.59
C LEU A 115 5.20 -14.59 -20.77
N THR A 116 6.28 -15.24 -20.38
CA THR A 116 6.23 -16.29 -19.36
C THR A 116 6.09 -15.70 -17.96
N VAL A 117 5.51 -16.46 -17.03
CA VAL A 117 5.46 -16.08 -15.61
C VAL A 117 6.86 -15.80 -15.06
N ALA A 118 7.89 -16.55 -15.48
CA ALA A 118 9.28 -16.29 -15.11
C ALA A 118 9.74 -14.87 -15.49
N GLN A 119 9.43 -14.43 -16.72
CA GLN A 119 9.76 -13.07 -17.18
C GLN A 119 9.03 -11.99 -16.38
N LEU A 120 7.78 -12.24 -15.97
CA LEU A 120 7.01 -11.33 -15.13
C LEU A 120 7.61 -11.19 -13.73
N ARG A 121 8.04 -12.30 -13.13
CA ARG A 121 8.66 -12.34 -11.79
C ARG A 121 10.01 -11.61 -11.75
N ASN A 122 10.71 -11.51 -12.87
CA ASN A 122 11.96 -10.76 -12.97
C ASN A 122 11.77 -9.24 -12.96
N HIS A 123 10.53 -8.73 -13.02
CA HIS A 123 10.29 -7.29 -12.98
C HIS A 123 10.43 -6.77 -11.54
N PRO A 124 11.20 -5.69 -11.29
CA PRO A 124 11.54 -5.21 -9.94
C PRO A 124 10.35 -4.66 -9.12
N LYS A 125 9.16 -4.58 -9.73
CA LYS A 125 7.90 -4.14 -9.09
C LYS A 125 6.89 -5.29 -8.94
N VAL A 126 7.32 -6.52 -9.18
CA VAL A 126 6.50 -7.73 -9.08
C VAL A 126 7.21 -8.67 -8.10
N ASP A 127 6.69 -8.74 -6.88
CA ASP A 127 7.23 -9.63 -5.84
C ASP A 127 6.65 -11.04 -5.96
N LEU A 128 5.45 -11.17 -6.55
CA LEU A 128 4.75 -12.44 -6.73
C LEU A 128 3.80 -12.37 -7.93
N VAL A 129 3.63 -13.49 -8.62
CA VAL A 129 2.60 -13.69 -9.64
C VAL A 129 1.71 -14.86 -9.22
N ARG A 130 0.39 -14.68 -9.23
CA ARG A 130 -0.59 -15.71 -8.86
C ARG A 130 -1.94 -15.49 -9.56
N GLN A 131 -2.81 -16.49 -9.50
CA GLN A 131 -4.17 -16.39 -10.04
C GLN A 131 -5.04 -15.41 -9.24
N LEU A 132 -6.03 -14.80 -9.90
CA LEU A 132 -6.98 -13.85 -9.32
C LEU A 132 -7.84 -14.49 -8.20
N GLU A 133 -8.23 -15.75 -8.39
CA GLU A 133 -9.03 -16.55 -7.46
C GLU A 133 -8.21 -17.10 -6.29
N GLY A 134 -6.89 -16.94 -6.34
CA GLY A 134 -5.95 -17.56 -5.42
C GLY A 134 -5.46 -18.90 -5.96
N GLY A 135 -4.14 -19.04 -6.08
CA GLY A 135 -3.51 -20.24 -6.59
C GLY A 135 -2.17 -19.92 -7.25
N PRO A 136 -1.18 -20.82 -7.18
CA PRO A 136 0.10 -20.61 -7.83
C PRO A 136 -0.05 -20.65 -9.36
N VAL A 137 0.91 -20.04 -10.03
CA VAL A 137 1.15 -20.19 -11.48
C VAL A 137 2.58 -20.67 -11.70
N GLN A 138 2.77 -21.51 -12.71
CA GLN A 138 4.08 -22.10 -13.02
C GLN A 138 4.90 -21.17 -13.90
N ASP A 139 6.21 -21.20 -13.76
CA ASP A 139 7.13 -20.26 -14.42
C ASP A 139 7.10 -20.31 -15.95
N ASN A 140 6.80 -21.48 -16.51
CA ASN A 140 6.69 -21.72 -17.96
C ASN A 140 5.31 -21.34 -18.54
N GLU A 141 4.32 -21.03 -17.70
CA GLU A 141 3.00 -20.63 -18.19
C GLU A 141 3.05 -19.25 -18.84
N THR A 142 2.25 -19.06 -19.89
CA THR A 142 2.23 -17.85 -20.71
C THR A 142 1.10 -16.92 -20.31
N VAL A 143 1.40 -15.62 -20.36
CA VAL A 143 0.53 -14.53 -19.94
C VAL A 143 0.50 -13.46 -21.02
N ARG A 144 -0.69 -13.11 -21.51
CA ARG A 144 -0.87 -11.94 -22.36
C ARG A 144 -1.01 -10.67 -21.53
N LEU A 145 -0.24 -9.65 -21.89
CA LEU A 145 -0.29 -8.35 -21.25
C LEU A 145 -1.48 -7.53 -21.74
N GLY A 146 -2.23 -6.94 -20.80
CA GLY A 146 -3.23 -5.91 -21.09
C GLY A 146 -2.65 -4.51 -21.11
N GLU A 147 -3.44 -3.51 -21.50
CA GLU A 147 -2.99 -2.11 -21.60
C GLU A 147 -2.52 -1.49 -20.27
N LYS A 148 -3.07 -1.96 -19.14
CA LYS A 148 -2.85 -1.37 -17.82
C LYS A 148 -2.45 -2.46 -16.84
N VAL A 149 -1.24 -2.98 -16.99
CA VAL A 149 -0.67 -3.96 -16.07
C VAL A 149 -0.36 -3.29 -14.73
N LYS A 150 -0.92 -3.85 -13.66
CA LYS A 150 -0.77 -3.34 -12.29
C LYS A 150 -0.65 -4.48 -11.29
N THR A 151 0.15 -4.25 -10.27
CA THR A 151 0.20 -5.08 -9.07
C THR A 151 -0.75 -4.54 -8.00
N VAL A 152 -1.23 -5.42 -7.14
CA VAL A 152 -1.96 -5.11 -5.92
C VAL A 152 -1.06 -5.35 -4.71
N LEU A 153 -1.34 -4.69 -3.58
CA LEU A 153 -0.59 -4.92 -2.35
C LEU A 153 -1.27 -6.04 -1.56
N LEU A 154 -0.62 -7.20 -1.46
CA LEU A 154 -1.12 -8.33 -0.69
C LEU A 154 -0.02 -8.93 0.16
N ASP A 155 -0.28 -9.11 1.45
CA ASP A 155 0.68 -9.62 2.44
C ASP A 155 2.06 -8.95 2.31
N HIS A 156 2.06 -7.62 2.24
CA HIS A 156 3.25 -6.76 2.09
C HIS A 156 4.00 -6.89 0.75
N ARG A 157 3.44 -7.58 -0.24
CA ARG A 157 4.05 -7.81 -1.56
C ARG A 157 3.26 -7.14 -2.67
N CYS A 158 3.97 -6.66 -3.68
CA CYS A 158 3.41 -6.24 -4.96
C CYS A 158 3.08 -7.48 -5.79
N VAL A 159 1.83 -7.92 -5.76
CA VAL A 159 1.38 -9.15 -6.41
C VAL A 159 0.73 -8.82 -7.75
N LEU A 160 1.21 -9.43 -8.83
CA LEU A 160 0.57 -9.40 -10.13
C LEU A 160 -0.46 -10.54 -10.20
N LEU A 161 -1.74 -10.17 -10.28
CA LEU A 161 -2.84 -11.12 -10.40
C LEU A 161 -3.14 -11.42 -11.88
N LEU A 162 -3.39 -12.69 -12.14
CA LEU A 162 -3.69 -13.22 -13.47
C LEU A 162 -5.11 -13.78 -13.51
N ALA A 163 -5.85 -13.44 -14.56
CA ALA A 163 -7.13 -14.05 -14.88
C ALA A 163 -6.94 -15.06 -16.02
N PRO A 164 -7.79 -16.09 -16.13
CA PRO A 164 -7.81 -16.98 -17.29
C PRO A 164 -7.94 -16.18 -18.58
N GLU A 165 -7.20 -16.60 -19.61
CA GLU A 165 -7.33 -16.05 -20.95
C GLU A 165 -8.31 -16.88 -21.78
N ASP A 166 -8.99 -16.22 -22.71
CA ASP A 166 -9.76 -16.91 -23.73
C ASP A 166 -8.81 -17.48 -24.80
N THR A 167 -8.71 -18.81 -24.87
CA THR A 167 -7.83 -19.51 -25.81
C THR A 167 -8.23 -19.32 -27.27
N THR A 168 -9.44 -18.80 -27.54
CA THR A 168 -9.86 -18.42 -28.90
C THR A 168 -9.26 -17.09 -29.35
N VAL A 169 -8.83 -16.25 -28.40
CA VAL A 169 -8.31 -14.89 -28.63
C VAL A 169 -6.78 -14.87 -28.58
N SER A 170 -6.16 -15.77 -27.80
CA SER A 170 -4.71 -15.80 -27.57
C SER A 170 -4.23 -17.22 -27.28
N GLN A 171 -2.99 -17.54 -27.66
CA GLN A 171 -2.34 -18.78 -27.25
C GLN A 171 -1.84 -18.76 -25.80
N ALA A 172 -1.95 -17.61 -25.12
CA ALA A 172 -1.59 -17.50 -23.71
C ALA A 172 -2.60 -18.23 -22.82
N LYS A 173 -2.12 -18.85 -21.74
CA LYS A 173 -2.99 -19.47 -20.73
C LYS A 173 -3.69 -18.43 -19.85
N TRP A 174 -3.00 -17.32 -19.60
CA TRP A 174 -3.43 -16.29 -18.67
C TRP A 174 -3.40 -14.90 -19.31
N ARG A 175 -4.08 -13.95 -18.67
CA ARG A 175 -3.96 -12.52 -18.94
C ARG A 175 -3.78 -11.73 -17.67
N THR A 176 -3.17 -10.56 -17.78
CA THR A 176 -3.15 -9.60 -16.67
C THR A 176 -4.57 -9.10 -16.38
N CYS A 177 -4.92 -8.94 -15.09
CA CYS A 177 -6.24 -8.46 -14.69
C CYS A 177 -6.52 -7.01 -15.13
N ILE A 178 -7.79 -6.72 -15.41
CA ILE A 178 -8.29 -5.36 -15.67
C ILE A 178 -8.62 -4.63 -14.37
N LYS A 179 -8.85 -3.31 -14.46
CA LYS A 179 -9.11 -2.45 -13.28
C LYS A 179 -10.29 -2.95 -12.46
N GLU A 180 -11.35 -3.39 -13.12
CA GLU A 180 -12.61 -3.84 -12.52
C GLU A 180 -12.40 -5.07 -11.64
N GLU A 181 -11.61 -6.04 -12.12
CA GLU A 181 -11.26 -7.28 -11.40
C GLU A 181 -10.41 -7.00 -10.15
N LEU A 182 -9.59 -5.94 -10.21
CA LEU A 182 -8.71 -5.55 -9.11
C LEU A 182 -9.39 -4.70 -8.03
N ARG A 183 -10.64 -4.23 -8.23
CA ARG A 183 -11.30 -3.29 -7.28
C ARG A 183 -11.52 -3.85 -5.87
N LYS A 184 -11.57 -5.18 -5.74
CA LYS A 184 -11.77 -5.89 -4.48
C LYS A 184 -10.50 -6.03 -3.63
N PHE A 185 -9.36 -5.58 -4.16
CA PHE A 185 -8.05 -5.62 -3.50
C PHE A 185 -7.52 -4.19 -3.25
#